data_AF-A0A383V3D6-F1
#
_entry.id   AF-A0A383V3D6-F1
#
_cell.length_a   1.000
_cell.length_b   1.000
_cell.length_c   1.000
_cell.angle_alpha   90.00
_cell.angle_beta   90.00
_cell.angle_gamma   90.00
#
_symmetry.space_group_name_H-M   'P 1'
#
loop_
_entity.id
_entity.type
_entity.pdbx_description
1 polymer ?
#
loop_
_entity_poly.entity_id
_entity_poly.type
_entity_poly.pdbx_seq_one_letter_code
_entity_poly.pdbx_strand_id
1 'polypeptide(L)'
;MLRRGELCTFHAPPGQAFGRAGRRATLEDGERALEWCIEARPEDLQARVLQLRNLMTQGMGREREVPHRAITALQEAGVSGCDVSSSCYIKVLQIALLGFKALQKQKLEGASMPPDPAYPVYTTPTFLAAAAAAVPGMAGDLLRLAERMQRHLCSSGPEGRLLLLADHSYMSCIDLQFVSGEHHAGGGEAAGMMVVSPRELEQARIW
;
A
#
# COMPACT_ATOMS: atom_id res chain seq x y z
N MET A 1 -13.18 -16.52 -5.86
CA MET A 1 -13.24 -15.57 -4.73
C MET A 1 -12.38 -14.34 -4.96
N LEU A 2 -11.13 -14.47 -5.45
CA LEU A 2 -10.24 -13.33 -5.71
C LEU A 2 -10.86 -12.22 -6.56
N ARG A 3 -11.49 -12.58 -7.70
CA ARG A 3 -12.21 -11.62 -8.57
C ARG A 3 -13.31 -10.85 -7.83
N ARG A 4 -14.01 -11.48 -6.88
CA ARG A 4 -15.03 -10.81 -6.05
C ARG A 4 -14.37 -9.82 -5.10
N GLY A 5 -13.28 -10.23 -4.45
CA GLY A 5 -12.48 -9.34 -3.60
C GLY A 5 -11.97 -8.11 -4.36
N GLU A 6 -11.40 -8.32 -5.55
CA GLU A 6 -10.95 -7.27 -6.45
C GLU A 6 -12.07 -6.32 -6.87
N LEU A 7 -13.22 -6.85 -7.29
CA LEU A 7 -14.38 -6.03 -7.63
C LEU A 7 -14.81 -5.16 -6.46
N CYS A 8 -14.87 -5.71 -5.25
CA CYS A 8 -15.17 -4.93 -4.04
C CYS A 8 -14.11 -3.88 -3.72
N THR A 9 -12.83 -4.19 -3.94
CA THR A 9 -11.70 -3.25 -3.74
C THR A 9 -11.79 -2.06 -4.67
N PHE A 10 -12.17 -2.23 -5.94
CA PHE A 10 -12.11 -1.16 -6.94
C PHE A 10 -13.46 -0.54 -7.28
N HIS A 11 -14.56 -1.26 -7.07
CA HIS A 11 -15.89 -0.84 -7.49
C HIS A 11 -16.87 -0.95 -6.33
N ALA A 12 -17.76 0.03 -6.20
CA ALA A 12 -19.00 -0.17 -5.42
C ALA A 12 -19.96 -1.04 -6.26
N PRO A 13 -20.72 -1.98 -5.66
CA PRO A 13 -21.71 -2.76 -6.38
C PRO A 13 -22.76 -1.84 -6.98
N PRO A 14 -23.21 -2.12 -8.21
CA PRO A 14 -24.30 -1.36 -8.81
C PRO A 14 -25.55 -1.45 -7.92
N GLY A 15 -26.14 -0.29 -7.59
CA GLY A 15 -27.37 -0.20 -6.80
C GLY A 15 -27.18 0.09 -5.30
N GLN A 16 -25.97 0.07 -4.75
CA GLN A 16 -25.72 0.67 -3.44
C GLN A 16 -25.52 2.17 -3.61
N ALA A 17 -26.48 2.96 -3.12
CA ALA A 17 -26.43 4.43 -3.17
C ALA A 17 -25.05 4.94 -2.71
N PHE A 18 -24.51 5.88 -3.48
CA PHE A 18 -23.20 6.54 -3.39
C PHE A 18 -22.93 7.23 -2.02
N GLY A 19 -22.92 6.46 -0.94
CA GLY A 19 -22.68 6.92 0.42
C GLY A 19 -21.54 6.15 1.08
N ARG A 20 -20.87 6.80 2.04
CA ARG A 20 -19.74 6.21 2.79
C ARG A 20 -20.09 4.85 3.41
N ALA A 21 -21.33 4.66 3.86
CA ALA A 21 -21.81 3.41 4.45
C ALA A 21 -21.89 2.26 3.44
N GLY A 22 -22.41 2.48 2.22
CA GLY A 22 -22.47 1.44 1.19
C GLY A 22 -21.08 1.04 0.69
N ARG A 23 -20.20 2.04 0.49
CA ARG A 23 -18.80 1.75 0.13
C ARG A 23 -18.10 0.93 1.21
N ARG A 24 -18.34 1.20 2.48
CA ARG A 24 -17.79 0.43 3.60
C ARG A 24 -18.28 -1.03 3.57
N ALA A 25 -19.60 -1.26 3.49
CA ALA A 25 -20.16 -2.60 3.44
C ALA A 25 -19.57 -3.42 2.27
N THR A 26 -19.37 -2.76 1.12
CA THR A 26 -18.69 -3.37 -0.03
C THR A 26 -17.27 -3.81 0.30
N LEU A 27 -16.49 -2.95 0.95
CA LEU A 27 -15.10 -3.25 1.30
C LEU A 27 -15.01 -4.37 2.34
N GLU A 28 -15.94 -4.43 3.29
CA GLU A 28 -16.04 -5.51 4.29
C GLU A 28 -16.41 -6.85 3.63
N ASP A 29 -17.32 -6.84 2.63
CA ASP A 29 -17.61 -8.02 1.81
C ASP A 29 -16.40 -8.47 0.99
N GLY A 30 -15.64 -7.51 0.46
CA GLY A 30 -14.38 -7.77 -0.24
C GLY A 30 -13.33 -8.39 0.69
N GLU A 31 -13.18 -7.85 1.90
CA GLU A 31 -12.26 -8.35 2.93
C GLU A 31 -12.53 -9.82 3.25
N ARG A 32 -13.79 -10.20 3.49
CA ARG A 32 -14.18 -11.60 3.73
C ARG A 32 -13.84 -12.53 2.56
N ALA A 33 -14.08 -12.08 1.33
CA ALA A 33 -13.75 -12.86 0.14
C ALA A 33 -12.24 -13.02 -0.06
N LEU A 34 -11.46 -12.01 0.32
CA LEU A 34 -9.99 -12.03 0.26
C LEU A 34 -9.40 -12.89 1.36
N GLU A 35 -9.95 -12.87 2.58
CA GLU A 35 -9.55 -13.76 3.67
C GLU A 35 -9.68 -15.23 3.26
N TRP A 36 -10.80 -15.63 2.67
CA TRP A 36 -10.94 -16.98 2.13
C TRP A 36 -9.92 -17.32 1.04
N CYS A 37 -9.49 -16.35 0.24
CA CYS A 37 -8.43 -16.58 -0.74
C CYS A 37 -7.08 -16.78 -0.07
N ILE A 38 -6.76 -15.98 0.95
CA ILE A 38 -5.52 -16.07 1.71
C ILE A 38 -5.44 -17.40 2.46
N GLU A 39 -6.54 -17.82 3.10
CA GLU A 39 -6.61 -19.11 3.79
C GLU A 39 -6.43 -20.29 2.81
N ALA A 40 -7.03 -20.20 1.62
CA ALA A 40 -6.93 -21.25 0.62
C ALA A 40 -5.59 -21.28 -0.13
N ARG A 41 -4.92 -20.13 -0.27
CA ARG A 41 -3.67 -19.91 -1.03
C ARG A 41 -2.82 -18.85 -0.34
N PRO A 42 -2.15 -19.19 0.78
CA PRO A 42 -1.39 -18.22 1.56
C PRO A 42 -0.23 -17.57 0.80
N GLU A 43 0.29 -18.25 -0.23
CA GLU A 43 1.35 -17.80 -1.13
C GLU A 43 0.89 -16.77 -2.17
N ASP A 44 -0.42 -16.63 -2.41
CA ASP A 44 -0.95 -15.66 -3.36
C ASP A 44 -0.98 -14.25 -2.73
N LEU A 45 0.10 -13.51 -2.99
CA LEU A 45 0.26 -12.15 -2.47
C LEU A 45 -0.74 -11.15 -3.06
N GLN A 46 -1.41 -11.45 -4.18
CA GLN A 46 -2.41 -10.55 -4.75
C GLN A 46 -3.58 -10.35 -3.79
N ALA A 47 -4.05 -11.42 -3.15
CA ALA A 47 -5.15 -11.34 -2.19
C ALA A 47 -4.77 -10.45 -0.98
N ARG A 48 -3.51 -10.56 -0.52
CA ARG A 48 -2.96 -9.75 0.58
C ARG A 48 -2.85 -8.29 0.22
N VAL A 49 -2.35 -7.96 -0.97
CA VAL A 49 -2.28 -6.57 -1.47
C VAL A 49 -3.67 -5.94 -1.49
N LEU A 50 -4.67 -6.65 -2.03
CA LEU A 50 -6.04 -6.14 -2.09
C LEU A 50 -6.66 -5.98 -0.70
N GLN A 51 -6.37 -6.89 0.24
CA GLN A 51 -6.87 -6.80 1.60
C GLN A 51 -6.31 -5.57 2.32
N LEU A 52 -4.99 -5.37 2.28
CA LEU A 52 -4.34 -4.20 2.86
C LEU A 52 -4.85 -2.88 2.23
N ARG A 53 -5.13 -2.89 0.93
CA ARG A 53 -5.75 -1.75 0.23
C ARG A 53 -7.16 -1.47 0.73
N ASN A 54 -7.98 -2.50 0.97
CA ASN A 54 -9.31 -2.33 1.56
C ASN A 54 -9.23 -1.68 2.94
N LEU A 55 -8.32 -2.14 3.80
CA LEU A 55 -8.11 -1.57 5.14
C LEU A 55 -7.72 -0.09 5.07
N MET A 56 -6.81 0.26 4.16
CA MET A 56 -6.43 1.66 3.93
C MET A 56 -7.59 2.52 3.40
N THR A 57 -8.50 1.93 2.63
CA THR A 57 -9.63 2.62 1.99
C THR A 57 -10.83 2.78 2.93
N GLN A 58 -11.08 1.80 3.81
CA GLN A 58 -12.16 1.86 4.79
C GLN A 58 -11.99 3.05 5.75
N GLY A 59 -10.76 3.40 6.11
CA GLY A 59 -10.45 4.45 7.07
C GLY A 59 -10.98 4.13 8.48
N MET A 60 -11.24 5.17 9.28
CA MET A 60 -11.83 5.06 10.63
C MET A 60 -10.99 4.22 11.61
N GLY A 61 -9.68 4.19 11.38
CA GLY A 61 -8.73 3.52 12.25
C GLY A 61 -8.41 2.08 11.90
N ARG A 62 -9.04 1.49 10.87
CA ARG A 62 -8.66 0.14 10.36
C ARG A 62 -7.25 0.12 9.76
N GLU A 63 -6.75 1.26 9.29
CA GLU A 63 -5.37 1.46 8.84
C GLU A 63 -4.31 1.13 9.91
N ARG A 64 -4.69 1.04 11.20
CA ARG A 64 -3.79 0.60 12.28
C ARG A 64 -3.36 -0.85 12.15
N GLU A 65 -4.16 -1.67 11.48
CA GLU A 65 -3.88 -3.10 11.28
C GLU A 65 -2.88 -3.33 10.15
N VAL A 66 -2.77 -2.38 9.22
CA VAL A 66 -2.04 -2.53 7.97
C VAL A 66 -0.54 -2.79 8.20
N PRO A 67 0.18 -2.10 9.11
CA PRO A 67 1.58 -2.42 9.36
C PRO A 67 1.78 -3.86 9.85
N HIS A 68 0.96 -4.32 10.78
CA HIS A 68 1.07 -5.68 11.31
C HIS A 68 0.78 -6.73 10.23
N ARG A 69 -0.37 -6.60 9.54
CA ARG A 69 -0.77 -7.53 8.46
C ARG A 69 0.21 -7.50 7.28
N ALA A 70 0.84 -6.35 6.99
CA ALA A 70 1.88 -6.26 5.99
C ALA A 70 3.12 -7.07 6.39
N ILE A 71 3.59 -6.96 7.64
CA ILE A 71 4.73 -7.78 8.11
C ILE A 71 4.41 -9.27 8.02
N THR A 72 3.22 -9.71 8.47
CA THR A 72 2.80 -11.11 8.35
C THR A 72 2.84 -11.58 6.90
N ALA A 73 2.26 -10.79 5.98
CA ALA A 73 2.29 -11.08 4.55
C ALA A 73 3.71 -11.18 3.97
N LEU A 74 4.62 -10.31 4.41
CA LEU A 74 6.02 -10.34 3.99
C LEU A 74 6.76 -11.58 4.52
N GLN A 75 6.48 -11.99 5.76
CA GLN A 75 7.10 -13.19 6.34
C GLN A 75 6.69 -14.44 5.59
N GLU A 76 5.41 -14.53 5.20
CA GLU A 76 4.90 -15.64 4.39
C GLU A 76 5.42 -15.59 2.95
N ALA A 77 5.62 -14.40 2.39
CA ALA A 77 6.25 -14.21 1.07
C ALA A 77 7.73 -14.64 1.06
N GLY A 78 8.49 -14.27 2.09
CA GLY A 78 9.93 -14.48 2.18
C GLY A 78 10.36 -15.94 2.19
N VAL A 79 9.46 -16.85 2.59
CA VAL A 79 9.69 -18.30 2.52
C VAL A 79 9.78 -18.79 1.06
N SER A 80 9.20 -18.07 0.09
CA SER A 80 9.04 -18.54 -1.29
C SER A 80 10.11 -18.04 -2.27
N GLY A 81 11.04 -17.18 -1.85
CA GLY A 81 12.14 -16.66 -2.69
C GLY A 81 11.67 -15.77 -3.84
N CYS A 82 11.66 -14.45 -3.65
CA CYS A 82 11.21 -13.51 -4.67
C CYS A 82 12.40 -12.89 -5.42
N ASP A 83 12.54 -13.23 -6.70
CA ASP A 83 13.47 -12.58 -7.63
C ASP A 83 12.84 -11.29 -8.20
N VAL A 84 13.67 -10.32 -8.58
CA VAL A 84 13.30 -9.01 -9.14
C VAL A 84 12.46 -9.14 -10.41
N SER A 85 12.66 -10.21 -11.18
CA SER A 85 11.89 -10.50 -12.40
C SER A 85 10.49 -11.10 -12.13
N SER A 86 10.21 -11.49 -10.88
CA SER A 86 8.97 -12.18 -10.53
C SER A 86 7.82 -11.21 -10.27
N SER A 87 6.59 -11.66 -10.55
CA SER A 87 5.40 -10.93 -10.11
C SER A 87 5.32 -10.79 -8.59
N CYS A 88 5.97 -11.69 -7.83
CA CYS A 88 6.08 -11.58 -6.36
C CYS A 88 6.77 -10.28 -5.94
N TYR A 89 7.85 -9.89 -6.63
CA TYR A 89 8.64 -8.70 -6.29
C TYR A 89 7.77 -7.44 -6.17
N ILE A 90 6.94 -7.20 -7.19
CA ILE A 90 6.02 -6.06 -7.21
C ILE A 90 5.04 -6.14 -6.04
N LYS A 91 4.54 -7.35 -5.71
CA LYS A 91 3.59 -7.52 -4.61
C LYS A 91 4.22 -7.29 -3.25
N VAL A 92 5.47 -7.71 -3.05
CA VAL A 92 6.24 -7.41 -1.83
C VAL A 92 6.43 -5.90 -1.66
N LEU A 93 6.82 -5.18 -2.72
CA LEU A 93 6.94 -3.72 -2.67
C LEU A 93 5.59 -3.05 -2.37
N GLN A 94 4.51 -3.53 -2.97
CA GLN A 94 3.15 -3.02 -2.72
C GLN A 94 2.72 -3.21 -1.26
N ILE A 95 2.98 -4.39 -0.70
CA ILE A 95 2.70 -4.69 0.71
C ILE A 95 3.51 -3.76 1.63
N ALA A 96 4.80 -3.61 1.37
CA ALA A 96 5.66 -2.75 2.16
C ALA A 96 5.23 -1.27 2.08
N LEU A 97 4.89 -0.79 0.88
CA LEU A 97 4.41 0.57 0.65
C LEU A 97 3.11 0.85 1.42
N LEU A 98 2.16 -0.10 1.43
CA LEU A 98 0.94 0.00 2.22
C LEU A 98 1.24 0.12 3.72
N GLY A 99 2.17 -0.69 4.22
CA GLY A 99 2.66 -0.61 5.60
C GLY A 99 3.26 0.76 5.93
N PHE A 100 4.19 1.26 5.11
CA PHE A 100 4.77 2.59 5.30
C PHE A 100 3.72 3.70 5.26
N LYS A 101 2.79 3.63 4.32
CA LYS A 101 1.70 4.59 4.16
C LYS A 101 0.83 4.65 5.41
N ALA A 102 0.45 3.50 5.95
CA ALA A 102 -0.30 3.40 7.19
C ALA A 102 0.44 4.05 8.37
N LEU A 103 1.74 3.80 8.52
CA LEU A 103 2.55 4.37 9.59
C LEU A 103 2.66 5.90 9.50
N GLN A 104 2.83 6.44 8.29
CA GLN A 104 2.90 7.89 8.11
C GLN A 104 1.55 8.55 8.39
N LYS A 105 0.45 7.89 7.98
CA LYS A 105 -0.91 8.35 8.30
C LYS A 105 -1.14 8.35 9.82
N GLN A 106 -0.83 7.26 10.51
CA GLN A 106 -0.94 7.15 11.96
C GLN A 106 -0.07 8.18 12.70
N LYS A 107 1.14 8.47 12.21
CA LYS A 107 2.02 9.49 12.79
C LYS A 107 1.44 10.90 12.68
N LEU A 108 0.79 11.23 11.55
CA LEU A 108 0.14 12.52 11.36
C LEU A 108 -1.17 12.62 12.18
N GLU A 109 -1.88 11.51 12.31
CA GLU A 109 -3.09 11.39 13.14
C GLU A 109 -2.78 11.19 14.63
N GLY A 110 -1.50 11.11 15.01
CA GLY A 110 -0.92 10.68 16.28
C GLY A 110 -1.26 11.49 17.54
N ALA A 111 -2.37 12.23 17.52
CA ALA A 111 -3.02 12.81 18.70
C ALA A 111 -4.47 12.31 18.90
N SER A 112 -5.04 11.54 17.97
CA SER A 112 -6.48 11.20 17.98
C SER A 112 -6.79 9.71 18.05
N MET A 113 -5.80 8.82 17.94
CA MET A 113 -6.00 7.38 17.83
C MET A 113 -5.33 6.62 18.99
N PRO A 114 -6.10 6.02 19.92
CA PRO A 114 -5.52 5.22 21.00
C PRO A 114 -4.91 3.92 20.47
N PRO A 115 -3.85 3.40 21.11
CA PRO A 115 -3.25 2.12 20.74
C PRO A 115 -4.25 0.98 20.93
N ASP A 116 -4.31 0.07 19.97
CA ASP A 116 -5.11 -1.16 20.07
C ASP A 116 -4.22 -2.30 20.60
N PRO A 117 -4.57 -2.95 21.72
CA PRO A 117 -3.78 -4.06 22.26
C PRO A 117 -3.71 -5.28 21.33
N ALA A 118 -4.60 -5.40 20.35
CA ALA A 118 -4.59 -6.50 19.38
C ALA A 118 -3.45 -6.39 18.34
N TYR A 119 -2.85 -5.22 18.16
CA TYR A 119 -1.85 -4.98 17.12
C TYR A 119 -0.57 -4.33 17.69
N PRO A 120 0.62 -4.83 17.35
CA PRO A 120 1.87 -4.19 17.77
C PRO A 120 1.96 -2.77 17.21
N VAL A 121 2.45 -1.84 18.03
CA VAL A 121 2.76 -0.48 17.57
C VAL A 121 4.09 -0.50 16.84
N TYR A 122 4.05 -0.17 15.55
CA TYR A 122 5.24 -0.04 14.72
C TYR A 122 5.62 1.42 14.56
N THR A 123 6.92 1.67 14.48
CA THR A 123 7.50 2.92 13.97
C THR A 123 8.06 2.63 12.57
N THR A 124 8.34 3.66 11.76
CA THR A 124 8.98 3.43 10.46
C THR A 124 10.27 2.61 10.56
N PRO A 125 11.20 2.89 11.51
CA PRO A 125 12.40 2.05 11.69
C PRO A 125 12.09 0.61 12.09
N THR A 126 11.19 0.38 13.05
CA THR A 126 10.90 -0.99 13.52
C THR A 126 10.14 -1.82 12.48
N PHE A 127 9.26 -1.19 11.71
CA PHE A 127 8.62 -1.82 10.56
C PHE A 127 9.63 -2.17 9.47
N LEU A 128 10.52 -1.24 9.11
CA LEU A 128 11.53 -1.49 8.08
C LEU A 128 12.46 -2.64 8.47
N ALA A 129 12.91 -2.69 9.73
CA ALA A 129 13.72 -3.78 10.24
C ALA A 129 12.99 -5.12 10.15
N ALA A 130 11.71 -5.16 10.54
CA ALA A 130 10.89 -6.38 10.46
C ALA A 130 10.64 -6.81 8.99
N ALA A 131 10.38 -5.87 8.09
CA ALA A 131 10.17 -6.12 6.67
C ALA A 131 11.46 -6.63 5.99
N ALA A 132 12.60 -6.04 6.30
CA ALA A 132 13.91 -6.49 5.82
C ALA A 132 14.26 -7.88 6.35
N ALA A 133 13.94 -8.19 7.62
CA ALA A 133 14.12 -9.53 8.17
C ALA A 133 13.19 -10.57 7.50
N ALA A 134 11.98 -10.16 7.14
CA ALA A 134 11.00 -11.01 6.47
C ALA A 134 11.41 -11.34 5.02
N VAL A 135 12.03 -10.39 4.30
CA VAL A 135 12.46 -10.57 2.91
C VAL A 135 13.91 -10.08 2.71
N PRO A 136 14.92 -10.82 3.22
CA PRO A 136 16.31 -10.32 3.26
C PRO A 136 16.88 -9.95 1.90
N GLY A 137 16.52 -10.68 0.84
CA GLY A 137 16.95 -10.39 -0.53
C GLY A 137 16.47 -9.04 -1.07
N MET A 138 15.43 -8.46 -0.47
CA MET A 138 14.85 -7.17 -0.87
C MET A 138 15.11 -6.05 0.15
N ALA A 139 15.91 -6.29 1.20
CA ALA A 139 16.11 -5.32 2.28
C ALA A 139 16.58 -3.93 1.76
N GLY A 140 17.51 -3.93 0.79
CA GLY A 140 17.98 -2.70 0.13
C GLY A 140 16.87 -1.96 -0.63
N ASP A 141 15.99 -2.69 -1.29
CA ASP A 141 14.89 -2.12 -2.09
C ASP A 141 13.82 -1.52 -1.18
N LEU A 142 13.51 -2.22 -0.08
CA LEU A 142 12.58 -1.76 0.95
C LEU A 142 13.08 -0.46 1.61
N LEU A 143 14.38 -0.34 1.86
CA LEU A 143 14.98 0.89 2.37
C LEU A 143 14.86 2.03 1.33
N ARG A 144 15.22 1.79 0.07
CA ARG A 144 15.09 2.80 -1.00
C ARG A 144 13.64 3.25 -1.20
N LEU A 145 12.69 2.32 -1.11
CA LEU A 145 11.26 2.61 -1.18
C LEU A 145 10.81 3.53 -0.04
N ALA A 146 11.22 3.22 1.21
CA ALA A 146 10.91 4.03 2.37
C ALA A 146 11.48 5.45 2.25
N GLU A 147 12.74 5.58 1.84
CA GLU A 147 13.42 6.86 1.62
C GLU A 147 12.73 7.69 0.52
N ARG A 148 12.35 7.05 -0.59
CA ARG A 148 11.63 7.71 -1.67
C ARG A 148 10.28 8.24 -1.21
N MET A 149 9.49 7.40 -0.54
CA MET A 149 8.20 7.81 0.01
C MET A 149 8.37 8.97 1.00
N GLN A 150 9.38 8.92 1.88
CA GLN A 150 9.69 10.00 2.81
C GLN A 150 10.06 11.30 2.09
N ARG A 151 10.86 11.24 1.01
CA ARG A 151 11.19 12.43 0.20
C ARG A 151 9.94 13.07 -0.41
N HIS A 152 9.04 12.26 -0.99
CA HIS A 152 7.79 12.78 -1.54
C HIS A 152 6.91 13.43 -0.47
N LEU A 153 6.76 12.80 0.70
CA LEU A 153 6.02 13.41 1.80
C LEU A 153 6.68 14.70 2.31
N CYS A 154 8.01 14.73 2.45
CA CYS A 154 8.73 15.92 2.89
C CYS A 154 8.58 17.09 1.92
N SER A 155 8.45 16.84 0.61
CA SER A 155 8.23 17.87 -0.41
C SER A 155 6.86 18.55 -0.32
N SER A 156 5.94 18.00 0.49
CA SER A 156 4.60 18.52 0.72
C SER A 156 4.45 19.12 2.12
N GLY A 157 3.65 20.18 2.24
CA GLY A 157 3.18 20.71 3.53
C GLY A 157 2.26 19.70 4.26
N PRO A 158 1.91 19.94 5.54
CA PRO A 158 1.12 19.00 6.35
C PRO A 158 -0.20 18.55 5.71
N GLU A 159 -0.97 19.48 5.15
CA GLU A 159 -2.24 19.18 4.44
C GLU A 159 -2.00 18.38 3.16
N GLY A 160 -0.97 18.74 2.39
CA GLY A 160 -0.57 18.01 1.19
C GLY A 160 -0.17 16.56 1.52
N ARG A 161 0.51 16.32 2.64
CA ARG A 161 0.86 14.96 3.10
C ARG A 161 -0.38 14.14 3.39
N LEU A 162 -1.37 14.70 4.10
CA LEU A 162 -2.62 14.01 4.39
C LEU A 162 -3.38 13.69 3.10
N LEU A 163 -3.42 14.60 2.13
CA LEU A 163 -4.04 14.35 0.83
C LEU A 163 -3.33 13.23 0.06
N LEU A 164 -1.99 13.25 -0.02
CA LEU A 164 -1.21 12.18 -0.65
C LEU A 164 -1.40 10.82 0.05
N LEU A 165 -1.53 10.82 1.37
CA LEU A 165 -1.77 9.61 2.16
C LEU A 165 -3.24 9.15 2.11
N ALA A 166 -4.19 10.05 1.85
CA ALA A 166 -5.58 9.71 1.61
C ALA A 166 -5.81 9.18 0.18
N ASP A 167 -4.99 9.63 -0.77
CA ASP A 167 -5.08 9.22 -2.16
C ASP A 167 -4.63 7.76 -2.35
N HIS A 168 -5.55 6.93 -2.84
CA HIS A 168 -5.34 5.51 -3.09
C HIS A 168 -4.58 5.25 -4.40
N SER A 169 -4.56 6.22 -5.32
CA SER A 169 -3.81 6.19 -6.58
C SER A 169 -2.34 6.59 -6.41
N TYR A 170 -2.03 7.40 -5.40
CA TYR A 170 -0.67 7.85 -5.07
C TYR A 170 0.34 6.69 -4.96
N MET A 171 -0.10 5.53 -4.48
CA MET A 171 0.75 4.35 -4.38
C MET A 171 1.10 3.73 -5.73
N SER A 172 0.18 3.74 -6.68
CA SER A 172 0.42 3.20 -8.02
C SER A 172 1.55 3.96 -8.74
N CYS A 173 1.70 5.26 -8.48
CA CYS A 173 2.75 6.09 -9.07
C CYS A 173 4.14 5.80 -8.48
N ILE A 174 4.23 5.58 -7.17
CA ILE A 174 5.50 5.23 -6.51
C ILE A 174 5.94 3.82 -6.93
N ASP A 175 4.99 2.87 -7.01
CA ASP A 175 5.23 1.50 -7.48
C ASP A 175 5.79 1.49 -8.92
N LEU A 176 5.11 2.19 -9.85
CA LEU A 176 5.47 2.18 -11.26
C LEU A 176 6.82 2.84 -11.52
N GLN A 177 7.12 3.96 -10.85
CA GLN A 177 8.41 4.64 -11.04
C GLN A 177 9.59 3.96 -10.33
N PHE A 178 9.33 3.10 -9.33
CA PHE A 178 10.38 2.30 -8.69
C PHE A 178 10.79 1.14 -9.61
N VAL A 179 9.80 0.41 -10.14
CA VAL A 179 10.01 -0.68 -11.11
C VAL A 179 10.60 -0.15 -12.42
N SER A 180 10.10 0.98 -12.96
CA SER A 180 10.63 1.54 -14.22
C SER A 180 12.02 2.14 -14.08
N GLY A 181 12.37 2.71 -12.91
CA GLY A 181 13.66 3.33 -12.65
C GLY A 181 14.83 2.35 -12.67
N GLU A 182 14.62 1.13 -12.18
CA GLU A 182 15.66 0.09 -12.20
C GLU A 182 15.79 -0.58 -13.56
N HIS A 183 14.71 -0.72 -14.35
CA HIS A 183 14.79 -1.20 -15.73
C HIS A 183 15.54 -0.25 -16.67
N HIS A 184 15.56 1.06 -16.39
CA HIS A 184 16.31 2.04 -17.18
C HIS A 184 17.74 2.30 -16.65
N ALA A 185 18.03 2.02 -15.38
CA ALA A 185 19.41 2.17 -14.86
C ALA A 185 20.40 1.17 -15.47
N GLY A 186 19.92 0.07 -16.08
CA GLY A 186 20.72 -0.89 -16.86
C GLY A 186 20.85 -0.57 -18.36
N GLY A 187 20.22 0.50 -18.85
CA GLY A 187 20.25 0.91 -20.25
C GLY A 187 20.33 2.43 -20.33
N GLY A 188 21.55 2.96 -20.38
CA GLY A 188 21.78 4.39 -20.41
C GLY A 188 21.06 5.06 -21.56
N GLU A 189 20.11 5.92 -21.24
CA GLU A 189 19.89 7.21 -21.89
C GLU A 189 18.89 8.04 -21.07
N ALA A 190 19.24 9.30 -20.86
CA ALA A 190 18.46 10.26 -20.10
C ALA A 190 17.08 10.50 -20.76
N ALA A 191 16.00 10.16 -20.07
CA ALA A 191 14.64 10.54 -20.44
C ALA A 191 14.00 11.35 -19.31
N GLY A 192 13.43 12.50 -19.66
CA GLY A 192 13.16 13.61 -18.75
C GLY A 192 12.20 13.31 -17.61
N MET A 193 12.47 13.95 -16.46
CA MET A 193 11.51 14.11 -15.38
C MET A 193 10.25 14.79 -15.92
N MET A 194 9.17 14.04 -16.07
CA MET A 194 7.83 14.62 -16.23
C MET A 194 7.41 15.20 -14.88
N VAL A 195 7.58 16.51 -14.73
CA VAL A 195 6.95 17.29 -13.67
C VAL A 195 5.48 17.42 -14.05
N VAL A 196 4.62 16.61 -13.44
CA VAL A 196 3.17 16.73 -13.61
C VAL A 196 2.75 18.09 -13.07
N SER A 197 2.14 18.91 -13.92
CA SER A 197 1.81 20.28 -13.56
C SER A 197 0.59 20.31 -12.61
N PRO A 198 0.47 21.31 -11.73
CA PRO A 198 -0.69 21.46 -10.85
C PRO A 198 -2.05 21.47 -11.59
N ARG A 199 -2.08 21.83 -12.88
CA ARG A 199 -3.28 21.79 -13.73
C ARG A 199 -3.73 20.38 -14.09
N GLU A 200 -2.82 19.42 -14.18
CA GLU A 200 -3.14 18.03 -14.52
C GLU A 200 -3.73 17.28 -13.32
N LEU A 201 -3.32 17.64 -12.10
CA LEU A 201 -3.95 17.19 -10.85
C LEU A 201 -5.38 17.73 -10.70
N GLU A 202 -5.68 18.88 -11.29
CA GLU A 202 -7.01 19.50 -11.23
C GLU A 202 -7.99 18.86 -12.22
N GLN A 203 -7.51 18.33 -13.36
CA GLN A 203 -8.34 17.56 -14.30
C GLN A 203 -8.66 16.15 -13.79
N ALA A 204 -7.82 15.57 -12.93
CA ALA A 204 -8.08 14.29 -12.27
C ALA A 204 -9.17 14.37 -11.17
N ARG A 205 -9.62 15.57 -10.79
CA ARG A 205 -10.72 15.77 -9.81
C ARG A 205 -12.12 15.55 -10.37
N ILE A 206 -12.28 15.36 -11.68
CA ILE A 206 -13.58 15.25 -12.35
C ILE A 206 -13.99 13.78 -12.63
N TRP A 207 -13.21 12.79 -12.18
CA TRP A 207 -13.53 11.37 -12.35
C TRP A 207 -13.44 10.59 -11.04
#